data_AF-A0A914RBS2-F1
#
_entry.id   AF-A0A914RBS2-F1
#
_cell.length_a   1.000
_cell.length_b   1.000
_cell.length_c   1.000
_cell.angle_alpha   90.00
_cell.angle_beta   90.00
_cell.angle_gamma   90.00
#
_symmetry.space_group_name_H-M   'P 1'
#
loop_
_entity.id
_entity.type
_entity.pdbx_description
1 polymer ?
#
loop_
_entity_poly.entity_id
_entity_poly.type
_entity_poly.pdbx_seq_one_letter_code
_entity_poly.pdbx_strand_id
1 'polypeptide(L)'
;SVQFVNPQTFCDSVWHLCDTAQELFGSFVGANTFVMTGFAPHWDEIDAFLLQLEGRKHWKVFAPIDDDDSLPRISSGSLSEMGGDLRFRRALTRTNYILLIKV
;
A
#
# COMPACT_ATOMS: atom_id res chain seq x y z
N SER A 1 -6.26 6.63 12.51
CA SER A 1 -6.60 5.58 11.51
C SER A 1 -6.90 4.28 12.23
N VAL A 2 -7.57 3.34 11.56
CA VAL A 2 -7.74 1.95 12.01
C VAL A 2 -7.16 1.05 10.92
N GLN A 3 -6.42 0.02 11.32
CA GLN A 3 -5.89 -1.02 10.44
C GLN A 3 -6.40 -2.37 10.93
N PHE A 4 -6.90 -3.19 10.00
CA PHE A 4 -7.25 -4.58 10.22
C PHE A 4 -6.26 -5.44 9.44
N VAL A 5 -5.47 -6.22 10.16
CA VAL A 5 -4.39 -7.05 9.62
C VAL A 5 -4.93 -8.43 9.27
N ASN A 6 -4.45 -9.01 8.18
CA ASN A 6 -4.81 -10.37 7.76
C ASN A 6 -6.34 -10.60 7.59
N PRO A 7 -7.07 -9.75 6.84
CA PRO A 7 -8.49 -9.90 6.58
C PRO A 7 -8.86 -11.23 5.88
N GLN A 8 -7.92 -11.84 5.15
CA GLN A 8 -8.14 -13.13 4.50
C GLN A 8 -8.48 -14.26 5.49
N THR A 9 -8.08 -14.18 6.77
CA THR A 9 -8.51 -15.17 7.79
C THR A 9 -10.00 -15.10 8.11
N PHE A 10 -10.69 -13.99 7.78
CA PHE A 10 -12.07 -13.72 8.22
C PHE A 10 -13.04 -13.43 7.07
N CYS A 11 -12.58 -13.45 5.82
CA CYS A 11 -13.40 -13.14 4.65
C CYS A 11 -12.96 -13.96 3.43
N ASP A 12 -13.78 -14.95 3.06
CA ASP A 12 -13.54 -15.88 1.95
C ASP A 12 -13.25 -15.17 0.62
N SER A 13 -13.90 -14.04 0.34
CA SER A 13 -13.66 -13.26 -0.88
C SER A 13 -12.27 -12.61 -0.90
N VAL A 14 -11.74 -12.22 0.26
CA VAL A 14 -10.37 -11.68 0.37
C VAL A 14 -9.36 -12.82 0.38
N TRP A 15 -9.68 -13.95 1.00
CA TRP A 15 -8.88 -15.17 0.92
C TRP A 15 -8.70 -15.65 -0.52
N HIS A 16 -9.79 -15.85 -1.26
CA HIS A 16 -9.72 -16.30 -2.66
C HIS A 16 -8.95 -15.29 -3.53
N LEU A 17 -9.09 -13.98 -3.27
CA LEU A 17 -8.33 -12.96 -4.01
C LEU A 17 -6.82 -13.08 -3.74
N CYS A 18 -6.41 -13.25 -2.48
CA CYS A 18 -5.01 -13.47 -2.13
C CYS A 18 -4.48 -14.81 -2.67
N ASP A 19 -5.26 -15.89 -2.59
CA ASP A 19 -4.87 -17.23 -3.03
C ASP A 19 -4.63 -17.29 -4.55
N THR A 20 -5.55 -16.74 -5.36
CA THR A 20 -5.38 -16.64 -6.82
C THR A 20 -4.21 -15.71 -7.21
N ALA A 21 -4.00 -14.62 -6.46
CA ALA A 21 -2.85 -13.74 -6.70
C ALA A 21 -1.51 -14.42 -6.33
N GLN A 22 -1.48 -15.19 -5.25
CA GLN A 22 -0.32 -15.99 -4.83
C GLN A 22 0.07 -17.04 -5.87
N GLU A 23 -0.91 -17.73 -6.47
CA GLU A 23 -0.65 -18.66 -7.58
C GLU A 23 -0.06 -17.92 -8.80
N LEU A 24 -0.57 -16.73 -9.12
CA LEU A 24 -0.10 -15.93 -10.26
C LEU A 24 1.31 -15.35 -10.08
N PHE A 25 1.63 -14.84 -8.89
CA PHE A 25 2.93 -14.21 -8.61
C PHE A 25 4.02 -15.20 -8.18
N GLY A 26 3.64 -16.36 -7.63
CA GLY A 26 4.59 -17.33 -7.08
C GLY A 26 5.27 -16.89 -5.78
N SER A 27 4.77 -15.82 -5.16
CA SER A 27 5.19 -15.30 -3.84
C SER A 27 4.02 -15.32 -2.85
N PHE A 28 4.30 -15.17 -1.56
CA PHE A 28 3.25 -15.09 -0.54
C PHE A 28 2.42 -13.82 -0.71
N VAL A 29 1.11 -13.97 -0.91
CA VAL A 29 0.20 -12.82 -0.99
C VAL A 29 -0.67 -12.71 0.26
N GLY A 30 -0.61 -11.55 0.90
CA GLY A 30 -1.44 -11.18 2.03
C GLY A 30 -2.16 -9.85 1.81
N ALA A 31 -3.04 -9.47 2.72
CA ALA A 31 -3.67 -8.16 2.68
C ALA A 31 -3.76 -7.47 4.05
N ASN A 32 -4.04 -6.16 4.02
CA ASN A 32 -4.39 -5.33 5.16
C ASN A 32 -5.49 -4.34 4.76
N THR A 33 -6.53 -4.19 5.59
CA THR A 33 -7.60 -3.21 5.36
C THR A 33 -7.40 -1.98 6.24
N PHE A 34 -7.61 -0.78 5.68
CA PHE A 34 -7.36 0.48 6.36
C PHE A 34 -8.54 1.45 6.28
N VAL A 35 -8.86 2.06 7.44
CA VAL A 35 -9.72 3.25 7.56
C VAL A 35 -8.82 4.43 7.93
N MET A 36 -8.54 5.30 6.97
CA MET A 36 -7.45 6.27 7.08
C MET A 36 -7.90 7.72 7.27
N THR A 37 -7.38 8.34 8.32
CA THR A 37 -7.36 9.80 8.50
C THR A 37 -6.05 10.43 8.01
N GLY A 38 -4.98 9.64 7.91
CA GLY A 38 -3.65 10.06 7.47
C GLY A 38 -2.59 9.03 7.87
N PHE A 39 -1.44 9.07 7.21
CA PHE A 39 -0.18 8.38 7.56
C PHE A 39 0.96 9.32 7.15
N ALA A 40 2.09 9.27 7.85
CA ALA A 40 3.32 9.91 7.38
C ALA A 40 3.79 9.25 6.07
N PRO A 41 4.47 9.97 5.16
CA PRO A 41 5.11 9.34 4.00
C PRO A 41 6.09 8.25 4.43
N HIS A 42 6.06 7.11 3.74
CA HIS A 42 6.94 5.96 3.93
C HIS A 42 6.93 5.08 2.68
N TRP A 43 7.87 4.14 2.60
CA TRP A 43 7.82 2.98 1.70
C TRP A 43 7.89 1.68 2.50
N ASP A 44 7.31 0.61 1.97
CA ASP A 44 7.38 -0.75 2.53
C ASP A 44 8.36 -1.61 1.71
N GLU A 45 8.85 -2.72 2.29
CA GLU A 45 9.72 -3.72 1.65
C GLU A 45 8.98 -4.76 0.76
N ILE A 46 7.84 -4.38 0.19
CA ILE A 46 6.90 -5.27 -0.50
C ILE A 46 6.31 -4.65 -1.76
N ASP A 47 5.85 -5.47 -2.70
CA ASP A 47 5.02 -5.01 -3.80
C ASP A 47 3.57 -4.80 -3.34
N ALA A 48 2.96 -3.69 -3.77
CA ALA A 48 1.76 -3.13 -3.17
C ALA A 48 0.66 -2.79 -4.19
N PHE A 49 -0.49 -3.46 -4.07
CA PHE A 49 -1.70 -3.10 -4.82
C PHE A 49 -2.74 -2.45 -3.90
N LEU A 50 -3.13 -1.22 -4.22
CA LEU A 50 -4.12 -0.45 -3.46
C LEU A 50 -5.52 -0.58 -4.07
N LEU A 51 -6.35 -1.48 -3.51
CA LEU A 51 -7.75 -1.63 -3.89
C LEU A 51 -8.66 -0.76 -3.00
N GLN A 52 -9.63 -0.11 -3.63
CA GLN A 52 -10.30 1.04 -3.06
C GLN A 52 -11.81 0.82 -2.89
N LEU A 53 -12.30 0.82 -1.64
CA LEU A 53 -13.62 0.30 -1.22
C LEU A 53 -14.73 1.36 -0.96
N GLU A 54 -14.59 2.29 0.01
CA GLU A 54 -15.63 3.31 0.39
C GLU A 54 -15.09 4.75 0.70
N GLY A 55 -15.68 5.89 0.24
CA GLY A 55 -15.36 7.29 0.68
C GLY A 55 -14.63 8.27 -0.31
N ARG A 56 -13.46 8.89 0.00
CA ARG A 56 -12.48 9.56 -0.96
C ARG A 56 -11.10 9.97 -0.37
N LYS A 57 -9.98 9.38 -0.83
CA LYS A 57 -8.58 9.69 -0.40
C LYS A 57 -7.72 10.30 -1.53
N HIS A 58 -6.91 11.32 -1.21
CA HIS A 58 -5.86 11.81 -2.11
C HIS A 58 -4.55 11.05 -1.86
N TRP A 59 -3.98 10.43 -2.91
CA TRP A 59 -2.73 9.68 -2.80
C TRP A 59 -1.54 10.44 -3.39
N LYS A 60 -0.49 10.51 -2.57
CA LYS A 60 0.83 11.04 -2.91
C LYS A 60 1.75 9.85 -3.20
N VAL A 61 2.21 9.70 -4.45
CA VAL A 61 3.22 8.68 -4.81
C VAL A 61 4.46 9.42 -5.30
N PHE A 62 5.61 9.07 -4.76
CA PHE A 62 6.90 9.69 -5.08
C PHE A 62 7.73 8.71 -5.89
N ALA A 63 8.59 9.22 -6.79
CA ALA A 63 9.67 8.41 -7.34
C ALA A 63 10.73 8.14 -6.24
N PRO A 64 11.53 7.07 -6.36
CA PRO A 64 12.79 6.94 -5.63
C PRO A 64 13.65 8.21 -5.76
N ILE A 65 14.46 8.52 -4.75
CA ILE A 65 15.30 9.73 -4.75
C ILE A 65 16.49 9.54 -5.70
N ASP A 66 17.07 8.36 -5.69
CA ASP A 66 18.14 7.89 -6.56
C ASP A 66 17.96 6.40 -6.92
N ASP A 67 18.96 5.81 -7.59
CA ASP A 67 18.94 4.40 -7.99
C ASP A 67 19.16 3.43 -6.81
N ASP A 68 19.81 3.86 -5.73
CA ASP A 68 20.05 3.05 -4.53
C ASP A 68 18.76 2.94 -3.67
N ASP A 69 17.91 3.97 -3.70
CA ASP A 69 16.54 3.97 -3.15
C ASP A 69 15.53 3.16 -3.99
N SER A 70 15.95 2.60 -5.14
CA SER A 70 15.04 1.82 -6.01
C SER A 70 14.87 0.37 -5.52
N LEU A 71 13.62 -0.10 -5.50
CA LEU A 71 13.24 -1.45 -5.00
C LEU A 71 13.81 -1.74 -3.58
N PRO A 72 13.48 -0.91 -2.57
CA PRO A 72 14.06 -1.01 -1.24
C PRO A 72 13.67 -2.32 -0.54
N ARG A 73 14.66 -3.04 -0.03
CA ARG A 73 14.48 -4.33 0.67
C ARG A 73 14.12 -4.21 2.15
N ILE A 74 14.00 -2.98 2.65
CA ILE A 74 13.72 -2.66 4.06
C ILE A 74 12.75 -1.49 4.09
N SER A 75 11.68 -1.64 4.87
CA SER A 75 10.65 -0.63 5.05
C SER A 75 11.21 0.63 5.72
N SER A 76 10.74 1.80 5.31
CA SER A 76 11.22 3.07 5.86
C SER A 76 10.65 3.36 7.25
N GLY A 77 11.36 4.21 8.00
CA GLY A 77 10.73 4.95 9.09
C GLY A 77 9.66 5.93 8.56
N SER A 78 8.86 6.50 9.47
CA SER A 78 8.01 7.64 9.11
C SER A 78 8.87 8.83 8.71
N LEU A 79 8.76 9.24 7.44
CA LEU A 79 9.45 10.43 6.94
C LEU A 79 8.70 11.66 7.45
N SER A 80 9.43 12.66 7.95
CA SER A 80 8.93 14.04 7.93
C SER A 80 8.71 14.46 6.47
N GLU A 81 7.91 15.51 6.20
CA GLU A 81 7.83 16.07 4.85
C GLU A 81 9.20 16.65 4.47
N MET A 82 10.06 15.82 3.87
CA MET A 82 11.39 16.16 3.39
C MET A 82 11.25 17.31 2.40
N GLY A 83 11.81 18.48 2.74
CA GLY A 83 11.69 19.72 1.97
C GLY A 83 12.51 19.74 0.67
N GLY A 84 12.68 18.60 0.01
CA GLY A 84 13.34 18.45 -1.29
C GLY A 84 12.32 18.31 -2.42
N ASP A 85 12.78 18.57 -3.65
CA ASP A 85 11.99 18.49 -4.90
C ASP A 85 11.74 17.02 -5.32
N LEU A 86 11.00 16.28 -4.48
CA LEU A 86 10.59 14.91 -4.77
C LEU A 86 9.64 14.92 -5.98
N ARG A 87 10.07 14.31 -7.09
CA ARG A 87 9.29 14.24 -8.33
C ARG A 87 8.00 13.46 -8.11
N PHE A 88 6.93 14.23 -7.96
CA PHE A 88 5.66 13.78 -7.44
C PHE A 88 4.75 13.22 -8.55
N ARG A 89 4.15 12.04 -8.33
CA ARG A 89 3.03 11.52 -9.14
C ARG A 89 1.72 11.53 -8.33
N ARG A 90 0.73 12.31 -8.77
CA ARG A 90 -0.61 12.40 -8.14
C ARG A 90 -1.52 11.32 -8.69
N ALA A 91 -1.96 10.41 -7.81
CA ALA A 91 -3.09 9.53 -8.06
C ALA A 91 -4.30 10.04 -7.25
N LEU A 92 -5.31 10.56 -7.95
CA LEU A 92 -6.61 10.85 -7.35
C LEU A 92 -7.51 9.63 -7.56
N THR A 93 -7.46 8.69 -6.63
CA THR A 93 -8.50 7.65 -6.55
C THR A 93 -9.79 8.30 -6.03
N ARG A 94 -10.92 7.94 -6.63
CA ARG A 94 -12.20 8.11 -5.91
C ARG A 94 -12.21 7.07 -4.80
N THR A 95 -12.90 7.33 -3.69
CA THR A 95 -13.14 6.38 -2.58
C THR A 95 -11.99 6.39 -1.50
N ASN A 96 -12.19 6.03 -0.20
CA ASN A 96 -11.24 6.19 0.98
C ASN A 96 -10.71 4.89 1.63
N TYR A 97 -11.60 3.97 2.04
CA TYR A 97 -11.31 2.70 2.70
C TYR A 97 -10.54 1.81 1.76
N ILE A 98 -9.41 1.25 2.16
CA ILE A 98 -8.50 0.60 1.22
C ILE A 98 -8.07 -0.77 1.72
N LEU A 99 -8.12 -1.75 0.81
CA LEU A 99 -7.44 -3.02 0.93
C LEU A 99 -6.09 -2.89 0.24
N LEU A 100 -5.01 -2.95 1.01
CA LEU A 100 -3.65 -3.10 0.50
C LEU A 100 -3.37 -4.59 0.35
N ILE A 101 -3.18 -5.06 -0.86
CA ILE A 101 -2.64 -6.41 -1.15
C ILE A 101 -1.12 -6.28 -1.21
N LYS A 102 -0.45 -7.19 -0.52
CA LYS A 102 1.00 -7.30 -0.31
C LYS A 102 1.48 -8.57 -1.00
N VAL A 103 2.47 -8.45 -1.89
CA VAL A 103 3.02 -9.53 -2.74
C VAL A 103 4.50 -9.75 -2.44
#